data_AF-A0A3D5WFP8-F1
#
_entry.id   AF-A0A3D5WFP8-F1
#
_cell.length_a   1.000
_cell.length_b   1.000
_cell.length_c   1.000
_cell.angle_alpha   90.00
_cell.angle_beta   90.00
_cell.angle_gamma   90.00
#
_symmetry.space_group_name_H-M   'P 1'
#
loop_
_entity.id
_entity.type
_entity.pdbx_description
1 polymer ?
#
loop_
_entity_poly.entity_id
_entity_poly.type
_entity_poly.pdbx_seq_one_letter_code
_entity_poly.pdbx_strand_id
1 'polypeptide(L)'
;MQVAEIELYEILKPKIGEKEARTLVEYIETKVDRKLEERKDVLATKEDIAYLKQDIANLEIKLEKTRADIIKWMFLFWIGQLASLIAILELFFKR
;
A
#
# COMPACT_ATOMS: atom_id res chain seq x y z
N MET A 1 1.26 -13.39 -26.13
CA MET A 1 0.57 -14.68 -25.93
C MET A 1 0.41 -15.40 -27.25
N GLN A 2 -0.16 -14.76 -28.27
CA GLN A 2 -0.26 -15.25 -29.66
C GLN A 2 0.98 -15.99 -30.23
N VAL A 3 2.20 -15.48 -30.03
CA VAL A 3 3.42 -16.15 -30.53
C VAL A 3 3.64 -17.53 -29.86
N ALA A 4 3.39 -17.64 -28.55
CA ALA A 4 3.57 -18.89 -27.81
C ALA A 4 2.47 -19.92 -28.12
N GLU A 5 1.26 -19.45 -28.42
CA GLU A 5 0.12 -20.28 -28.84
C GLU A 5 0.38 -20.91 -30.21
N ILE A 6 0.95 -20.13 -31.14
CA ILE A 6 1.35 -20.58 -32.47
C ILE A 6 2.49 -21.61 -32.36
N GLU A 7 3.52 -21.34 -31.57
CA GLU A 7 4.61 -22.32 -31.35
C GLU A 7 4.10 -23.61 -30.71
N LEU A 8 3.23 -23.52 -29.70
CA LEU A 8 2.63 -24.68 -29.05
C LEU A 8 1.78 -25.50 -30.04
N TYR A 9 0.99 -24.82 -30.87
CA TYR A 9 0.20 -25.44 -31.92
C TYR A 9 1.07 -26.16 -32.96
N GLU A 10 2.15 -25.52 -33.43
CA GLU A 10 3.07 -26.11 -34.41
C GLU A 10 3.80 -27.35 -33.87
N ILE A 11 4.12 -27.38 -32.57
CA ILE A 11 4.72 -28.55 -31.92
C ILE A 11 3.70 -29.70 -31.77
N LEU A 12 2.44 -29.37 -31.48
CA LEU A 12 1.40 -30.35 -31.22
C LEU A 12 0.78 -30.92 -32.51
N LYS A 13 0.57 -30.09 -33.54
CA LYS A 13 -0.04 -30.46 -34.82
C LYS A 13 0.52 -31.77 -35.44
N PRO A 14 1.85 -31.96 -35.58
CA PRO A 14 2.41 -33.18 -36.16
C PRO A 14 2.29 -34.43 -35.27
N LYS A 15 2.00 -34.27 -33.96
CA LYS A 15 1.97 -35.40 -33.00
C LYS A 15 0.57 -35.91 -32.69
N ILE A 16 -0.40 -35.02 -32.64
CA ILE A 16 -1.76 -35.35 -32.16
C ILE A 16 -2.86 -35.01 -33.16
N GLY A 17 -2.51 -34.40 -34.29
CA GLY A 17 -3.49 -33.98 -35.29
C GLY A 17 -3.93 -32.53 -35.09
N GLU A 18 -4.49 -31.96 -36.15
CA GLU A 18 -4.82 -30.53 -36.22
C GLU A 18 -5.93 -30.14 -35.22
N LYS A 19 -6.93 -31.00 -35.10
CA LYS A 19 -8.11 -30.74 -34.27
C LYS A 19 -7.76 -30.81 -32.79
N GLU A 20 -7.03 -31.84 -32.39
CA GLU A 20 -6.61 -32.11 -31.02
C GLU A 20 -5.58 -31.08 -30.54
N ALA A 21 -4.63 -30.68 -31.40
CA ALA A 21 -3.68 -29.61 -31.12
C ALA A 21 -4.38 -28.29 -30.84
N ARG A 22 -5.38 -27.93 -31.66
CA ARG A 22 -6.15 -26.70 -31.48
C ARG A 22 -6.93 -26.69 -30.17
N THR A 23 -7.59 -27.79 -29.83
CA THR A 23 -8.34 -27.93 -28.57
C THR A 23 -7.43 -27.82 -27.33
N LEU A 24 -6.22 -28.39 -27.37
CA LEU A 24 -5.29 -28.28 -26.25
C LEU A 24 -4.74 -26.86 -26.07
N VAL A 25 -4.45 -26.16 -27.17
CA VAL A 25 -4.01 -24.76 -27.14
C VAL A 25 -5.11 -23.87 -26.53
N GLU A 26 -6.35 -23.99 -27.01
CA GLU A 26 -7.50 -23.23 -26.46
C GLU A 26 -7.73 -23.53 -24.96
N TYR A 27 -7.60 -24.80 -24.55
CA TYR A 27 -7.76 -25.19 -23.14
C TYR A 27 -6.65 -24.58 -22.26
N ILE A 28 -5.42 -24.56 -22.75
CA ILE A 28 -4.27 -23.98 -22.03
C ILE A 28 -4.42 -22.47 -21.92
N GLU A 29 -4.78 -21.77 -23.01
CA GLU A 29 -5.09 -20.33 -22.99
C GLU A 29 -6.14 -20.01 -21.94
N THR A 30 -7.28 -20.71 -21.99
CA THR A 30 -8.39 -20.51 -21.04
C THR A 30 -7.94 -20.74 -19.59
N LYS A 31 -7.11 -21.76 -19.34
CA LYS A 31 -6.57 -22.04 -17.99
C LYS A 31 -5.58 -20.98 -17.52
N VAL A 32 -4.74 -20.46 -18.42
CA VAL A 32 -3.74 -19.43 -18.13
C VAL A 32 -4.44 -18.11 -17.84
N ASP A 33 -5.39 -17.71 -18.68
CA ASP A 33 -6.18 -16.48 -18.49
C ASP A 33 -6.95 -16.53 -17.18
N ARG A 34 -7.63 -17.64 -16.87
CA ARG A 34 -8.32 -17.80 -15.59
C ARG A 34 -7.37 -17.68 -14.40
N LYS A 35 -6.18 -18.30 -14.47
CA LYS A 35 -5.18 -18.21 -13.39
C LYS A 35 -4.57 -16.81 -13.26
N LEU A 36 -4.41 -16.09 -14.37
CA LEU A 36 -3.95 -14.71 -14.34
C LEU A 36 -5.00 -13.80 -13.74
N GLU A 37 -6.27 -13.96 -14.11
CA GLU A 37 -7.37 -13.17 -13.54
C GLU A 37 -7.51 -13.43 -12.03
N GLU A 38 -7.46 -14.69 -11.60
CA GLU A 38 -7.45 -15.06 -10.17
C GLU A 38 -6.26 -14.47 -9.40
N ARG A 39 -5.13 -14.18 -10.07
CA ARG A 39 -3.91 -13.64 -9.46
C ARG A 39 -3.84 -12.12 -9.54
N LYS A 40 -4.46 -11.48 -10.55
CA LYS A 40 -4.45 -10.02 -10.73
C LYS A 40 -4.94 -9.30 -9.48
N ASP A 41 -6.00 -9.80 -8.87
CA ASP A 41 -6.58 -9.21 -7.65
C ASP A 41 -5.67 -9.33 -6.41
N VAL A 42 -4.66 -10.20 -6.46
CA VAL A 42 -3.68 -10.42 -5.36
C VAL A 42 -2.38 -9.66 -5.62
N LEU A 43 -2.15 -9.21 -6.85
CA LEU A 43 -0.92 -8.51 -7.24
C LEU A 43 -1.11 -7.01 -7.10
N ALA A 44 -0.40 -6.40 -6.15
CA ALA A 44 -0.31 -4.95 -6.08
C ALA A 44 0.29 -4.41 -7.39
N THR A 45 -0.44 -3.54 -8.06
CA THR A 45 0.02 -2.86 -9.26
C THR A 45 1.08 -1.82 -8.90
N LYS A 46 1.84 -1.35 -9.90
CA LYS A 46 2.77 -0.23 -9.70
C LYS A 46 2.04 1.03 -9.21
N GLU A 47 0.78 1.19 -9.61
CA GLU A 47 -0.08 2.30 -9.21
C GLU A 47 -0.46 2.19 -7.72
N ASP A 48 -0.85 1.00 -7.25
CA ASP A 48 -1.15 0.75 -5.84
C ASP A 48 0.05 1.07 -4.93
N ILE A 49 1.24 0.67 -5.35
CA ILE A 49 2.49 0.98 -4.64
C ILE A 49 2.75 2.49 -4.61
N ALA A 50 2.45 3.20 -5.70
CA ALA A 50 2.62 4.65 -5.77
C ALA A 50 1.65 5.37 -4.83
N TYR A 51 0.37 4.98 -4.80
CA TYR A 51 -0.62 5.52 -3.87
C TYR A 51 -0.22 5.24 -2.42
N LEU A 52 0.20 4.02 -2.10
CA LEU A 52 0.66 3.68 -0.75
C LEU A 52 1.85 4.53 -0.31
N LYS A 53 2.82 4.78 -1.19
CA LYS A 53 3.95 5.68 -0.89
C LYS A 53 3.50 7.10 -0.63
N GLN A 54 2.55 7.60 -1.41
CA GLN A 54 1.97 8.94 -1.22
C GLN A 54 1.23 9.04 0.12
N ASP A 55 0.45 8.01 0.48
CA ASP A 55 -0.26 7.96 1.75
C ASP A 55 0.70 7.91 2.94
N ILE A 56 1.77 7.12 2.84
CA ILE A 56 2.84 7.08 3.86
C ILE A 56 3.48 8.47 4.02
N ALA A 57 3.85 9.14 2.92
CA ALA A 57 4.43 10.48 3.00
C ALA A 57 3.46 11.51 3.62
N ASN A 58 2.17 11.43 3.28
CA ASN A 58 1.14 12.27 3.88
C ASN A 58 0.96 12.01 5.38
N LEU A 59 1.05 10.74 5.80
CA LEU A 59 0.99 10.35 7.21
C LEU A 59 2.19 10.86 8.00
N GLU A 60 3.39 10.77 7.44
CA GLU A 60 4.61 11.32 8.05
C GLU A 60 4.47 12.83 8.28
N ILE A 61 3.99 13.58 7.28
CA ILE A 61 3.74 15.03 7.41
C ILE A 61 2.72 15.32 8.52
N LYS A 62 1.60 14.57 8.56
CA LYS A 62 0.58 14.75 9.60
C LYS A 62 1.14 14.45 10.99
N LEU A 63 1.95 13.41 11.13
CA LEU A 63 2.58 13.02 12.39
C LEU A 63 3.53 14.12 12.89
N GLU A 64 4.38 14.67 12.02
CA GLU A 64 5.28 15.76 12.37
C GLU A 64 4.51 17.02 12.78
N LYS A 65 3.42 17.35 12.08
CA LYS A 65 2.55 18.47 12.45
C LYS A 65 1.91 18.26 13.82
N THR A 66 1.34 17.08 14.08
CA THR A 66 0.75 16.74 15.38
C THR A 66 1.79 16.78 16.49
N ARG A 67 3.01 16.26 16.25
CA ARG A 67 4.12 16.34 17.20
C ARG A 67 4.45 17.80 17.53
N ALA A 68 4.59 18.66 16.51
CA ALA A 68 4.88 20.07 16.70
C ALA A 68 3.77 20.79 17.47
N ASP A 69 2.51 20.50 17.18
CA ASP A 69 1.37 21.11 17.87
C ASP A 69 1.27 20.64 19.34
N ILE A 70 1.53 19.36 19.62
CA ILE A 70 1.63 18.85 21.00
C ILE A 70 2.72 19.60 21.76
N ILE A 71 3.91 19.78 21.17
CA ILE A 71 5.02 20.50 21.81
C ILE A 71 4.61 21.95 22.13
N LYS A 72 3.96 22.66 21.20
CA LYS A 72 3.47 24.03 21.45
C LYS A 72 2.49 24.08 22.61
N TRP A 73 1.53 23.16 22.65
CA TRP A 73 0.54 23.10 23.74
C TRP A 73 1.17 22.73 25.09
N MET A 74 2.19 21.87 25.09
CA MET A 74 2.96 21.56 26.30
C MET A 74 3.64 22.79 26.87
N PHE A 75 4.22 23.68 26.04
CA PHE A 75 4.80 24.94 26.52
C PHE A 75 3.76 25.87 27.16
N LEU A 76 2.61 26.07 26.53
CA LEU A 76 1.52 26.87 27.10
C LEU A 76 1.06 26.31 28.44
N PHE A 77 0.88 24.99 28.50
CA PHE A 77 0.53 24.29 29.72
C PHE A 77 1.59 24.48 30.81
N TRP A 78 2.88 24.28 30.49
CA TRP A 78 3.98 24.42 31.45
C TRP A 78 4.14 25.84 31.97
N ILE A 79 3.96 26.87 31.14
CA ILE A 79 3.95 28.27 31.59
C ILE A 79 2.83 28.48 32.60
N GLY A 80 1.63 27.96 32.32
CA GLY A 80 0.50 28.02 33.26
C GLY A 80 0.77 27.29 34.58
N GLN A 81 1.39 26.10 34.53
CA GLN A 81 1.80 25.37 35.73
C GLN A 81 2.84 26.15 36.54
N LEU A 82 3.87 26.70 35.89
CA LEU A 82 4.92 27.48 36.57
C LEU A 82 4.35 28.74 37.23
N ALA A 83 3.48 29.48 36.52
CA ALA A 83 2.81 30.65 37.06
C ALA A 83 1.94 30.29 38.28
N SER A 84 1.20 29.19 38.22
CA SER A 84 0.37 28.70 39.32
C SER A 84 1.21 28.32 40.54
N LEU A 85 2.34 27.63 40.32
CA LEU A 85 3.28 27.27 41.40
C LEU A 85 3.87 28.53 42.07
N ILE A 86 4.30 29.52 41.29
CA ILE A 86 4.82 30.78 41.82
C ILE A 86 3.76 31.50 42.66
N ALA A 87 2.52 31.60 42.15
CA ALA A 87 1.42 32.24 42.86
C ALA A 87 1.12 31.55 44.22
N ILE A 88 1.16 30.22 44.25
CA ILE A 88 0.99 29.45 45.49
C ILE A 88 2.14 29.73 46.45
N LEU A 89 3.39 29.70 45.99
CA LEU A 89 4.56 29.97 46.83
C LEU A 89 4.50 31.38 47.41
N GLU A 90 4.18 32.39 46.61
CA GLU A 90 4.00 33.76 47.10
C GLU A 90 2.91 33.84 48.17
N LEU A 91 1.77 33.18 47.99
CA LEU A 91 0.69 33.17 48.99
C LEU A 91 1.12 32.53 50.32
N PHE A 92 1.96 31.49 50.27
CA PHE A 92 2.49 30.84 51.47
C PHE A 92 3.59 31.65 52.19
N PHE A 93 4.49 32.33 51.45
CA PHE A 93 5.58 33.12 52.03
C PHE A 93 5.17 34.54 52.46
N LYS A 94 4.02 35.03 51.99
CA LYS A 94 3.48 36.36 52.33
C LYS A 94 2.48 36.32 53.49
N ARG A 95 2.34 35.18 54.15
CA ARG A 95 1.74 35.00 55.48
C ARG A 95 2.84 34.95 56.55
#